data_AF-A0A7Z9F260-F1
#
_entry.id   AF-A0A7Z9F260-F1
#
_cell.length_a   1.000
_cell.length_b   1.000
_cell.length_c   1.000
_cell.angle_alpha   90.00
_cell.angle_beta   90.00
_cell.angle_gamma   90.00
#
_symmetry.space_group_name_H-M   'P 1'
#
loop_
_entity.id
_entity.type
_entity.pdbx_description
1 polymer ?
#
loop_
_entity_poly.entity_id
_entity_poly.type
_entity_poly.pdbx_seq_one_letter_code
_entity_poly.pdbx_strand_id
1 'polypeptide(L)'
;KSELEDIFSKDSYDFVNADAQHSPYNEERLVEFCETAKELGMPVQFRIKHTRQAYLVGNVLDLGPLGIEVPLVEDESEVDEALRWFYYPQVGGRSWGGAARYGVEGRGDRLEYADWWNANGILCMQIETLRAVTNIRQLAKPGVTCLTWGPADLNFDIEAHPHHPLQTVDDCVRHALEQLEGTDTKINFRNYTPDLRDHYAEMGVTVFMERPR
;
A
#
# COMPACT_ATOMS: atom_id res chain seq x y z
N LYS A 1 -2.74 3.30 22.42
CA LYS A 1 -3.22 4.69 22.27
C LYS A 1 -2.17 5.72 22.69
N SER A 2 -1.76 5.78 23.96
CA SER A 2 -0.75 6.75 24.43
C SER A 2 0.57 6.73 23.66
N GLU A 3 1.02 5.55 23.22
CA GLU A 3 2.22 5.43 22.38
C GLU A 3 2.05 6.07 20.99
N LEU A 4 0.88 5.89 20.35
CA LEU A 4 0.58 6.56 19.07
C LEU A 4 0.43 8.07 19.26
N GLU A 5 -0.18 8.52 20.35
CA GLU A 5 -0.27 9.94 20.69
C GLU A 5 1.13 10.57 20.88
N ASP A 6 2.04 9.88 21.56
CA ASP A 6 3.44 10.33 21.71
C ASP A 6 4.14 10.43 20.35
N ILE A 7 4.01 9.40 19.51
CA ILE A 7 4.58 9.40 18.15
C ILE A 7 4.04 10.57 17.31
N PHE A 8 2.72 10.75 17.27
CA PHE A 8 2.07 11.80 16.48
C PHE A 8 2.28 13.20 17.05
N SER A 9 2.74 13.33 18.30
CA SER A 9 3.11 14.62 18.88
C SER A 9 4.46 15.15 18.38
N LYS A 10 5.32 14.27 17.84
CA LYS A 10 6.70 14.58 17.44
C LYS A 10 6.83 14.94 15.96
N ASP A 11 5.93 14.46 15.12
CA ASP A 11 5.92 14.74 13.68
C ASP A 11 4.51 14.56 13.09
N SER A 12 4.31 15.03 11.86
CA SER A 12 3.07 14.86 11.12
C SER A 12 3.13 13.63 10.22
N TYR A 13 2.07 12.82 10.26
CA TYR A 13 1.92 11.62 9.44
C TYR A 13 0.54 11.63 8.78
N ASP A 14 0.46 11.10 7.56
CA ASP A 14 -0.81 10.99 6.83
C ASP A 14 -1.49 9.63 7.01
N PHE A 15 -0.72 8.60 7.38
CA PHE A 15 -1.19 7.24 7.63
C PHE A 15 -0.18 6.46 8.49
N VAL A 16 -0.62 5.33 9.03
CA VAL A 16 0.27 4.32 9.63
C VAL A 16 0.22 3.03 8.83
N ASN A 17 1.36 2.36 8.70
CA ASN A 17 1.44 1.05 8.06
C ASN A 17 1.50 -0.06 9.11
N ALA A 18 0.62 -1.05 8.97
CA ALA A 18 0.63 -2.30 9.73
C ALA A 18 1.01 -3.46 8.79
N ASP A 19 1.81 -4.40 9.29
CA ASP A 19 2.40 -5.46 8.47
C ASP A 19 2.00 -6.85 8.97
N ALA A 20 1.59 -7.73 8.05
CA ALA A 20 1.39 -9.15 8.32
C ALA A 20 2.31 -10.07 7.53
N GLN A 21 3.11 -9.54 6.59
CA GLN A 21 4.03 -10.35 5.79
C GLN A 21 5.25 -10.77 6.62
N HIS A 22 5.84 -9.83 7.36
CA HIS A 22 7.05 -10.07 8.16
C HIS A 22 6.87 -9.85 9.66
N SER A 23 5.64 -9.55 10.09
CA SER A 23 5.32 -9.36 11.51
C SER A 23 4.19 -10.30 11.95
N PRO A 24 4.18 -10.72 13.24
CA PRO A 24 3.05 -11.46 13.79
C PRO A 24 1.76 -10.67 13.65
N TYR A 25 0.72 -11.34 13.16
CA TYR A 25 -0.57 -10.75 12.86
C TYR A 25 -1.70 -11.54 13.53
N ASN A 26 -2.66 -10.81 14.08
CA ASN A 26 -3.91 -11.30 14.64
C ASN A 26 -5.05 -10.34 14.24
N GLU A 27 -6.19 -10.90 13.80
CA GLU A 27 -7.32 -10.12 13.31
C GLU A 27 -7.95 -9.21 14.37
N GLU A 28 -8.15 -9.71 15.60
CA GLU A 28 -8.69 -8.93 16.72
C GLU A 28 -7.77 -7.75 17.06
N ARG A 29 -6.45 -7.99 17.07
CA ARG A 29 -5.45 -6.93 17.28
C ARG A 29 -5.44 -5.89 16.19
N LEU A 30 -5.71 -6.28 14.93
CA LEU A 30 -5.84 -5.33 13.84
C LEU A 30 -7.08 -4.46 14.02
N VAL A 31 -8.22 -5.05 14.40
CA VAL A 31 -9.43 -4.28 14.72
C VAL A 31 -9.14 -3.26 15.82
N GLU A 32 -8.58 -3.70 16.95
CA GLU A 32 -8.21 -2.83 18.08
C GLU A 32 -7.25 -1.69 17.66
N PHE A 33 -6.25 -2.02 16.82
CA PHE A 33 -5.28 -1.05 16.33
C PHE A 33 -5.92 -0.03 15.39
N CYS A 34 -6.75 -0.48 14.45
CA CYS A 34 -7.47 0.39 13.52
C CYS A 34 -8.47 1.29 14.23
N GLU A 35 -9.21 0.77 15.23
CA GLU A 35 -10.09 1.59 16.08
C GLU A 35 -9.30 2.66 16.83
N THR A 36 -8.18 2.28 17.45
CA THR A 36 -7.30 3.24 18.16
C THR A 36 -6.75 4.31 17.23
N ALA A 37 -6.26 3.93 16.04
CA ALA A 37 -5.71 4.86 15.05
C ALA A 37 -6.80 5.82 14.54
N LYS A 38 -8.01 5.29 14.29
CA LYS A 38 -9.17 6.07 13.87
C LYS A 38 -9.60 7.11 14.91
N GLU A 39 -9.58 6.79 16.21
CA GLU A 39 -9.84 7.78 17.29
C GLU A 39 -8.86 8.95 17.27
N LEU A 40 -7.66 8.74 16.72
CA LEU A 40 -6.62 9.75 16.53
C LEU A 40 -6.65 10.40 15.14
N GLY A 41 -7.65 10.07 14.32
CA GLY A 41 -7.78 10.59 12.95
C GLY A 41 -6.77 10.01 11.96
N MET A 42 -6.10 8.91 12.31
CA MET A 42 -5.03 8.32 11.50
C MET A 42 -5.51 7.08 10.73
N PRO A 43 -5.53 7.09 9.39
CA PRO A 43 -5.86 5.90 8.61
C PRO A 43 -4.75 4.85 8.67
N VAL A 44 -5.13 3.57 8.53
CA VAL A 44 -4.21 2.44 8.51
C VAL A 44 -4.11 1.86 7.11
N GLN A 45 -2.90 1.75 6.58
CA GLN A 45 -2.54 0.86 5.46
C GLN A 45 -2.11 -0.49 6.05
N PHE A 46 -2.61 -1.59 5.50
CA PHE A 46 -2.25 -2.93 5.95
C PHE A 46 -1.63 -3.77 4.83
N ARG A 47 -0.42 -4.28 5.06
CA ARG A 47 0.24 -5.21 4.13
C ARG A 47 -0.19 -6.65 4.39
N ILE A 48 -0.81 -7.28 3.40
CA ILE A 48 -1.26 -8.69 3.50
C ILE A 48 -0.07 -9.65 3.44
N LYS A 49 -0.30 -10.93 3.80
CA LYS A 49 0.81 -11.89 3.95
C LYS A 49 1.49 -12.28 2.64
N HIS A 50 0.75 -12.28 1.53
CA HIS A 50 1.24 -12.78 0.24
C HIS A 50 0.33 -12.31 -0.90
N THR A 51 0.87 -12.08 -2.11
CA THR A 51 0.09 -11.66 -3.30
C THR A 51 -1.12 -12.56 -3.58
N ARG A 52 -0.91 -13.88 -3.55
CA ARG A 52 -1.95 -14.95 -3.66
C ARG A 52 -3.07 -14.92 -2.61
N GLN A 53 -3.02 -14.03 -1.63
CA GLN A 53 -4.12 -13.78 -0.68
C GLN A 53 -4.97 -12.56 -1.07
N ALA A 54 -4.75 -11.97 -2.24
CA ALA A 54 -5.53 -10.84 -2.76
C ALA A 54 -7.04 -11.12 -2.75
N TYR A 55 -7.47 -12.37 -2.96
CA TYR A 55 -8.87 -12.77 -2.85
C TYR A 55 -9.51 -12.60 -1.46
N LEU A 56 -8.71 -12.47 -0.40
CA LEU A 56 -9.16 -12.22 0.98
C LEU A 56 -9.23 -10.73 1.34
N VAL A 57 -8.77 -9.84 0.46
CA VAL A 57 -8.67 -8.40 0.74
C VAL A 57 -9.97 -7.80 1.25
N GLY A 58 -11.12 -8.16 0.67
CA GLY A 58 -12.42 -7.68 1.14
C GLY A 58 -12.70 -7.99 2.62
N ASN A 59 -12.27 -9.15 3.10
CA ASN A 59 -12.39 -9.54 4.51
C ASN A 59 -11.36 -8.81 5.39
N VAL A 60 -10.14 -8.60 4.92
CA VAL A 60 -9.14 -7.81 5.66
C VAL A 60 -9.60 -6.36 5.85
N LEU A 61 -10.18 -5.76 4.81
CA LEU A 61 -10.76 -4.40 4.86
C LEU A 61 -11.94 -4.28 5.82
N ASP A 62 -12.65 -5.39 6.08
CA ASP A 62 -13.72 -5.46 7.07
C ASP A 62 -13.22 -5.33 8.51
N LEU A 63 -11.90 -5.44 8.73
CA LEU A 63 -11.22 -5.28 10.02
C LEU A 63 -10.77 -3.84 10.30
N GLY A 64 -11.03 -2.89 9.40
CA GLY A 64 -10.76 -1.46 9.63
C GLY A 64 -9.63 -0.77 8.86
N PRO A 65 -8.72 -1.43 8.11
CA PRO A 65 -7.80 -0.72 7.23
C PRO A 65 -8.52 0.13 6.18
N LEU A 66 -7.98 1.32 5.87
CA LEU A 66 -8.38 2.13 4.72
C LEU A 66 -7.60 1.72 3.46
N GLY A 67 -6.36 1.28 3.65
CA GLY A 67 -5.47 0.90 2.57
C GLY A 67 -4.96 -0.53 2.66
N ILE A 68 -4.66 -1.12 1.51
CA ILE A 68 -4.04 -2.44 1.40
C ILE A 68 -2.77 -2.35 0.58
N GLU A 69 -1.71 -2.98 1.08
CA GLU A 69 -0.52 -3.28 0.29
C GLU A 69 -0.47 -4.78 -0.03
N VAL A 70 -0.39 -5.09 -1.32
CA VAL A 70 -0.18 -6.44 -1.83
C VAL A 70 1.33 -6.64 -2.05
N PRO A 71 1.99 -7.54 -1.31
CA PRO A 71 3.42 -7.75 -1.45
C PRO A 71 3.77 -8.53 -2.72
N LEU A 72 5.02 -8.48 -3.18
CA LEU A 72 5.60 -9.29 -4.27
C LEU A 72 4.69 -9.37 -5.51
N VAL A 73 4.39 -8.22 -6.11
CA VAL A 73 3.55 -8.13 -7.31
C VAL A 73 4.44 -8.04 -8.54
N GLU A 74 4.33 -9.01 -9.44
CA GLU A 74 5.17 -9.14 -10.63
C GLU A 74 4.36 -9.22 -11.93
N ASP A 75 3.07 -9.55 -11.84
CA ASP A 75 2.21 -9.85 -12.98
C ASP A 75 0.88 -9.07 -12.96
N GLU A 76 0.41 -8.74 -14.17
CA GLU A 76 -0.85 -8.04 -14.39
C GLU A 76 -2.07 -8.73 -13.77
N SER A 77 -2.07 -10.07 -13.73
CA SER A 77 -3.18 -10.86 -13.17
C SER A 77 -3.28 -10.72 -11.64
N GLU A 78 -2.17 -10.46 -10.97
CA GLU A 78 -2.13 -10.24 -9.52
C GLU A 78 -2.76 -8.88 -9.20
N VAL A 79 -2.47 -7.87 -10.03
CA VAL A 79 -3.11 -6.56 -9.94
C VAL A 79 -4.62 -6.66 -10.21
N ASP A 80 -5.03 -7.41 -11.22
CA ASP A 80 -6.45 -7.63 -11.54
C ASP A 80 -7.19 -8.32 -10.39
N GLU A 81 -6.56 -9.29 -9.73
CA GLU A 81 -7.14 -9.95 -8.57
C GLU A 81 -7.29 -8.97 -7.40
N ALA A 82 -6.25 -8.19 -7.10
CA ALA A 82 -6.30 -7.19 -6.04
C ALA A 82 -7.41 -6.14 -6.29
N LEU A 83 -7.48 -5.57 -7.51
CA LEU A 83 -8.51 -4.62 -7.91
C LEU A 83 -9.92 -5.21 -7.73
N ARG A 84 -10.11 -6.45 -8.18
CA ARG A 84 -11.40 -7.15 -8.08
C ARG A 84 -11.87 -7.26 -6.64
N TRP A 85 -11.00 -7.60 -5.69
CA TRP A 85 -11.42 -7.87 -4.31
C TRP A 85 -11.29 -6.67 -3.37
N PHE A 86 -10.64 -5.59 -3.81
CA PHE A 86 -10.55 -4.32 -3.10
C PHE A 86 -11.78 -3.44 -3.29
N TYR A 87 -12.31 -3.35 -4.52
CA TYR A 87 -13.43 -2.46 -4.85
C TYR A 87 -14.80 -3.16 -4.81
N TYR A 88 -15.83 -2.41 -4.41
CA TYR A 88 -17.22 -2.88 -4.38
C TYR A 88 -17.83 -3.01 -5.79
N PRO A 89 -18.97 -3.72 -5.94
CA PRO A 89 -19.72 -3.81 -7.19
C PRO A 89 -19.95 -2.44 -7.85
N GLN A 90 -20.02 -2.44 -9.18
CA GLN A 90 -19.85 -1.30 -10.13
C GLN A 90 -18.40 -1.01 -10.52
N VAL A 91 -17.41 -1.40 -9.70
CA VAL A 91 -15.97 -1.33 -10.06
C VAL A 91 -15.31 -2.70 -9.91
N GLY A 92 -15.49 -3.35 -8.76
CA GLY A 92 -14.94 -4.67 -8.45
C GLY A 92 -16.00 -5.69 -8.02
N GLY A 93 -15.60 -6.62 -7.17
CA GLY A 93 -16.37 -7.76 -6.67
C GLY A 93 -16.28 -7.96 -5.16
N ARG A 94 -15.80 -6.98 -4.39
CA ARG A 94 -15.75 -7.02 -2.93
C ARG A 94 -17.13 -7.30 -2.34
N SER A 95 -17.22 -8.24 -1.39
CA SER A 95 -18.45 -8.52 -0.64
C SER A 95 -18.75 -7.45 0.40
N TRP A 96 -20.02 -7.29 0.73
CA TRP A 96 -20.51 -6.45 1.84
C TRP A 96 -20.50 -7.26 3.16
N GLY A 97 -20.02 -6.69 4.28
CA GLY A 97 -19.72 -7.46 5.51
C GLY A 97 -19.44 -6.66 6.79
N GLY A 98 -18.33 -6.88 7.48
CA GLY A 98 -17.71 -6.16 8.62
C GLY A 98 -18.28 -4.85 9.20
N ALA A 99 -18.47 -4.83 10.53
CA ALA A 99 -18.84 -3.63 11.28
C ALA A 99 -17.67 -2.66 11.54
N ALA A 100 -16.43 -3.14 11.53
CA ALA A 100 -15.23 -2.34 11.81
C ALA A 100 -14.68 -1.58 10.59
N ARG A 101 -15.32 -1.72 9.42
CA ARG A 101 -14.90 -1.07 8.17
C ARG A 101 -14.64 0.42 8.32
N TYR A 102 -13.52 0.88 7.77
CA TYR A 102 -13.18 2.29 7.74
C TYR A 102 -14.24 3.11 6.99
N GLY A 103 -14.63 4.26 7.56
CA GLY A 103 -15.57 5.20 6.93
C GLY A 103 -17.04 4.78 6.91
N VAL A 104 -17.43 3.66 7.53
CA VAL A 104 -18.84 3.20 7.53
C VAL A 104 -19.76 4.07 8.39
N GLU A 105 -19.21 4.75 9.40
CA GLU A 105 -19.98 5.63 10.27
C GLU A 105 -20.63 6.78 9.48
N GLY A 106 -21.93 6.95 9.69
CA GLY A 106 -22.74 7.93 8.96
C GLY A 106 -23.13 7.50 7.54
N ARG A 107 -22.66 6.34 7.03
CA ARG A 107 -22.97 5.80 5.69
C ARG A 107 -23.69 4.47 5.80
N GLY A 108 -24.96 4.52 6.22
CA GLY A 108 -25.77 3.33 6.44
C GLY A 108 -26.29 2.66 5.17
N ASP A 109 -26.38 3.39 4.06
CA ASP A 109 -26.74 2.83 2.76
C ASP A 109 -25.54 2.14 2.10
N ARG A 110 -25.77 0.94 1.55
CA ARG A 110 -24.67 0.15 0.97
C ARG A 110 -24.10 0.75 -0.31
N LEU A 111 -24.93 1.43 -1.11
CA LEU A 111 -24.49 2.01 -2.38
C LEU A 111 -23.73 3.30 -2.10
N GLU A 112 -24.22 4.13 -1.17
CA GLU A 112 -23.51 5.32 -0.69
C GLU A 112 -22.10 4.97 -0.17
N TYR A 113 -21.99 3.94 0.67
CA TYR A 113 -20.69 3.50 1.16
C TYR A 113 -19.81 2.91 0.04
N ALA A 114 -20.39 2.14 -0.88
CA ALA A 114 -19.64 1.57 -2.00
C ALA A 114 -19.05 2.67 -2.91
N ASP A 115 -19.84 3.70 -3.23
CA ASP A 115 -19.40 4.84 -4.04
C ASP A 115 -18.29 5.62 -3.32
N TRP A 116 -18.46 5.87 -2.01
CA TRP A 116 -17.42 6.49 -1.20
C TRP A 116 -16.14 5.66 -1.17
N TRP A 117 -16.23 4.35 -0.88
CA TRP A 117 -15.06 3.47 -0.84
C TRP A 117 -14.32 3.42 -2.17
N ASN A 118 -15.06 3.25 -3.27
CA ASN A 118 -14.49 3.16 -4.60
C ASN A 118 -13.74 4.44 -5.01
N ALA A 119 -14.07 5.59 -4.40
CA ALA A 119 -13.39 6.86 -4.61
C ALA A 119 -12.28 7.18 -3.59
N ASN A 120 -12.21 6.49 -2.44
CA ASN A 120 -11.33 6.87 -1.31
C ASN A 120 -10.38 5.77 -0.84
N GLY A 121 -10.62 4.50 -1.18
CA GLY A 121 -9.76 3.39 -0.78
C GLY A 121 -8.37 3.48 -1.41
N ILE A 122 -7.33 3.10 -0.65
CA ILE A 122 -5.94 3.12 -1.08
C ILE A 122 -5.46 1.70 -1.40
N LEU A 123 -5.11 1.44 -2.66
CA LEU A 123 -4.57 0.14 -3.08
C LEU A 123 -3.12 0.29 -3.55
N CYS A 124 -2.22 -0.45 -2.90
CA CYS A 124 -0.79 -0.40 -3.13
C CYS A 124 -0.27 -1.76 -3.65
N MET A 125 0.57 -1.74 -4.68
CA MET A 125 1.28 -2.92 -5.16
C MET A 125 2.76 -2.79 -4.80
N GLN A 126 3.29 -3.78 -4.09
CA GLN A 126 4.70 -3.77 -3.70
C GLN A 126 5.59 -4.22 -4.85
N ILE A 127 6.53 -3.34 -5.19
CA ILE A 127 7.52 -3.51 -6.23
C ILE A 127 8.85 -3.81 -5.56
N GLU A 128 9.29 -5.05 -5.71
CA GLU A 128 10.47 -5.57 -5.01
C GLU A 128 11.28 -6.59 -5.81
N THR A 129 11.05 -6.66 -7.12
CA THR A 129 11.85 -7.46 -8.06
C THR A 129 12.13 -6.65 -9.33
N LEU A 130 13.20 -6.98 -10.04
CA LEU A 130 13.55 -6.42 -11.34
C LEU A 130 12.47 -6.71 -12.38
N ARG A 131 11.79 -7.84 -12.28
CA ARG A 131 10.63 -8.16 -13.13
C ARG A 131 9.50 -7.15 -12.90
N ALA A 132 9.15 -6.88 -11.65
CA ALA A 132 8.13 -5.91 -11.30
C ALA A 132 8.50 -4.49 -11.79
N VAL A 133 9.76 -4.09 -11.62
CA VAL A 133 10.28 -2.80 -12.11
C VAL A 133 10.22 -2.71 -13.65
N THR A 134 10.59 -3.77 -14.36
CA THR A 134 10.55 -3.80 -15.84
C THR A 134 9.12 -3.73 -16.37
N ASN A 135 8.16 -4.30 -15.64
CA ASN A 135 6.73 -4.32 -16.00
C ASN A 135 5.92 -3.19 -15.37
N ILE A 136 6.55 -2.22 -14.72
CA ILE A 136 5.91 -1.26 -13.81
C ILE A 136 4.70 -0.52 -14.40
N ARG A 137 4.75 -0.16 -15.70
CA ARG A 137 3.65 0.50 -16.40
C ARG A 137 2.40 -0.37 -16.50
N GLN A 138 2.57 -1.68 -16.64
CA GLN A 138 1.47 -2.64 -16.69
C GLN A 138 0.89 -2.91 -15.29
N LEU A 139 1.71 -2.74 -14.24
CA LEU A 139 1.28 -2.88 -12.85
C LEU A 139 0.54 -1.64 -12.34
N ALA A 140 0.79 -0.47 -12.94
CA ALA A 140 0.11 0.80 -12.66
C ALA A 140 -1.29 0.90 -13.31
N LYS A 141 -2.14 -0.11 -13.10
CA LYS A 141 -3.51 -0.12 -13.67
C LYS A 141 -4.39 0.94 -12.99
N PRO A 142 -5.43 1.45 -13.69
CA PRO A 142 -6.44 2.31 -13.07
C PRO A 142 -7.03 1.66 -11.81
N GLY A 143 -7.05 2.42 -10.70
CA GLY A 143 -7.43 1.91 -9.37
C GLY A 143 -6.24 1.48 -8.50
N VAL A 144 -5.03 1.36 -9.05
CA VAL A 144 -3.81 1.25 -8.24
C VAL A 144 -3.37 2.66 -7.83
N THR A 145 -3.49 2.95 -6.54
CA THR A 145 -3.14 4.26 -5.98
C THR A 145 -1.64 4.48 -5.95
N CYS A 146 -0.90 3.46 -5.53
CA CYS A 146 0.52 3.58 -5.26
C CYS A 146 1.31 2.31 -5.58
N LEU A 147 2.56 2.47 -5.99
CA LEU A 147 3.53 1.41 -6.12
C LEU A 147 4.56 1.57 -4.98
N THR A 148 4.61 0.60 -4.09
CA THR A 148 5.41 0.65 -2.87
C THR A 148 6.75 -0.06 -3.06
N TRP A 149 7.86 0.64 -2.85
CA TRP A 149 9.19 0.05 -3.00
C TRP A 149 9.57 -0.82 -1.80
N GLY A 150 9.95 -2.08 -2.07
CA GLY A 150 10.60 -2.98 -1.13
C GLY A 150 12.11 -3.03 -1.38
N PRO A 151 12.90 -2.04 -0.88
CA PRO A 151 14.31 -1.93 -1.27
C PRO A 151 15.17 -3.09 -0.80
N ALA A 152 14.84 -3.75 0.33
CA ALA A 152 15.61 -4.88 0.82
C ALA A 152 15.53 -6.08 -0.14
N ASP A 153 14.30 -6.49 -0.49
CA ASP A 153 14.07 -7.60 -1.41
C ASP A 153 14.49 -7.26 -2.85
N LEU A 154 14.31 -6.00 -3.28
CA LEU A 154 14.81 -5.54 -4.59
C LEU A 154 16.33 -5.62 -4.69
N ASN A 155 17.07 -5.29 -3.63
CA ASN A 155 18.52 -5.45 -3.64
C ASN A 155 18.93 -6.92 -3.77
N PHE A 156 18.26 -7.85 -3.08
CA PHE A 156 18.50 -9.30 -3.27
C PHE A 156 18.29 -9.72 -4.72
N ASP A 157 17.23 -9.23 -5.37
CA ASP A 157 16.95 -9.59 -6.76
C ASP A 157 17.95 -8.95 -7.74
N ILE A 158 18.41 -7.72 -7.49
CA ILE A 158 19.48 -7.07 -8.25
C ILE A 158 20.79 -7.88 -8.15
N GLU A 159 21.17 -8.28 -6.93
CA GLU A 159 22.37 -9.08 -6.67
C GLU A 159 22.32 -10.45 -7.39
N ALA A 160 21.13 -11.05 -7.49
CA ALA A 160 20.91 -12.29 -8.22
C ALA A 160 21.02 -12.13 -9.75
N HIS A 161 20.94 -10.91 -10.28
CA HIS A 161 20.95 -10.61 -11.71
C HIS A 161 22.01 -9.56 -12.08
N PRO A 162 23.31 -9.88 -11.93
CA PRO A 162 24.43 -8.92 -12.10
C PRO A 162 24.64 -8.40 -13.54
N HIS A 163 23.87 -8.91 -14.51
CA HIS A 163 23.92 -8.49 -15.90
C HIS A 163 22.65 -7.75 -16.36
N HIS A 164 21.71 -7.52 -15.45
CA HIS A 164 20.51 -6.75 -15.74
C HIS A 164 20.86 -5.27 -16.00
N PRO A 165 20.18 -4.53 -16.89
CA PRO A 165 20.51 -3.12 -17.14
C PRO A 165 20.30 -2.20 -15.91
N LEU A 166 19.33 -2.51 -15.07
CA LEU A 166 19.09 -1.82 -13.80
C LEU A 166 19.91 -2.51 -12.72
N GLN A 167 20.89 -1.80 -12.16
CA GLN A 167 21.90 -2.35 -11.25
C GLN A 167 21.85 -1.73 -9.85
N THR A 168 20.99 -0.73 -9.63
CA THR A 168 20.80 -0.08 -8.33
C THR A 168 19.33 0.21 -8.10
N VAL A 169 18.95 0.41 -6.83
CA VAL A 169 17.59 0.87 -6.48
C VAL A 169 17.29 2.22 -7.15
N ASP A 170 18.27 3.12 -7.23
CA ASP A 170 18.17 4.40 -7.94
C ASP A 170 17.83 4.23 -9.42
N ASP A 171 18.48 3.29 -10.12
CA ASP A 171 18.16 3.00 -11.53
C ASP A 171 16.73 2.50 -11.66
N CYS A 172 16.30 1.63 -10.75
CA CYS A 172 14.93 1.12 -10.72
C CYS A 172 13.89 2.21 -10.48
N VAL A 173 14.14 3.12 -9.53
CA VAL A 173 13.22 4.24 -9.25
C VAL A 173 13.17 5.21 -10.42
N ARG A 174 14.32 5.58 -11.01
CA ARG A 174 14.36 6.44 -12.21
C ARG A 174 13.58 5.82 -13.37
N HIS A 175 13.84 4.55 -13.66
CA HIS A 175 13.13 3.81 -14.70
C HIS A 175 11.61 3.83 -14.46
N ALA A 176 11.19 3.55 -13.22
CA ALA A 176 9.77 3.57 -12.87
C ALA A 176 9.13 4.95 -13.05
N LEU A 177 9.78 6.01 -12.60
CA LEU A 177 9.26 7.38 -12.75
C LEU A 177 9.06 7.73 -14.23
N GLU A 178 10.04 7.42 -15.09
CA GLU A 178 9.92 7.60 -16.55
C GLU A 178 8.74 6.81 -17.13
N GLN A 179 8.59 5.53 -16.73
CA GLN A 179 7.48 4.69 -17.22
C GLN A 179 6.11 5.16 -16.72
N LEU A 180 6.05 5.80 -15.56
CA LEU A 180 4.81 6.28 -14.93
C LEU A 180 4.41 7.69 -15.38
N GLU A 181 5.17 8.34 -16.27
CA GLU A 181 4.79 9.63 -16.83
C GLU A 181 3.38 9.58 -17.44
N GLY A 182 2.58 10.60 -17.10
CA GLY A 182 1.18 10.72 -17.52
C GLY A 182 0.19 9.81 -16.79
N THR A 183 0.63 9.06 -15.77
CA THR A 183 -0.25 8.29 -14.88
C THR A 183 -0.51 9.05 -13.57
N ASP A 184 -1.62 8.72 -12.89
CA ASP A 184 -1.91 9.26 -11.56
C ASP A 184 -1.25 8.46 -10.42
N THR A 185 -0.72 7.28 -10.73
CA THR A 185 -0.11 6.36 -9.77
C THR A 185 1.15 6.97 -9.16
N LYS A 186 1.25 6.91 -7.82
CA LYS A 186 2.38 7.45 -7.07
C LYS A 186 3.39 6.37 -6.73
N ILE A 187 4.63 6.76 -6.45
CA ILE A 187 5.63 5.89 -5.82
C ILE A 187 5.64 6.17 -4.31
N ASN A 188 5.59 5.11 -3.51
CA ASN A 188 5.83 5.13 -2.07
C ASN A 188 7.16 4.43 -1.78
N PHE A 189 8.07 5.12 -1.10
CA PHE A 189 9.38 4.57 -0.77
C PHE A 189 9.51 4.30 0.73
N ARG A 190 9.98 3.09 1.08
CA ARG A 190 10.34 2.75 2.46
C ARG A 190 11.63 3.46 2.84
N ASN A 191 11.50 4.48 3.67
CA ASN A 191 12.59 5.34 4.08
C ASN A 191 13.08 5.00 5.50
N TYR A 192 14.39 5.14 5.71
CA TYR A 192 15.04 4.83 6.99
C TYR A 192 15.84 5.99 7.56
N THR A 193 16.14 7.02 6.76
CA THR A 193 16.93 8.19 7.19
C THR A 193 16.45 9.47 6.48
N PRO A 194 16.65 10.66 7.07
CA PRO A 194 16.29 11.93 6.41
C PRO A 194 16.99 12.12 5.05
N ASP A 195 18.30 11.87 4.97
CA ASP A 195 19.06 12.04 3.72
C ASP A 195 18.52 11.16 2.58
N LEU A 196 18.05 9.95 2.90
CA LEU A 196 17.47 9.03 1.93
C LEU A 196 16.08 9.52 1.45
N ARG A 197 15.29 10.13 2.35
CA ARG A 197 14.03 10.77 2.00
C ARG A 197 14.25 11.89 1.00
N ASP A 198 15.18 12.79 1.32
CA ASP A 198 15.45 13.98 0.51
C ASP A 198 15.96 13.57 -0.89
N HIS A 199 16.85 12.58 -0.96
CA HIS A 199 17.33 12.00 -2.24
C HIS A 199 16.20 11.50 -3.14
N TYR A 200 15.28 10.70 -2.62
CA TYR A 200 14.17 10.18 -3.43
C TYR A 200 13.06 11.22 -3.68
N ALA A 201 12.88 12.19 -2.77
CA ALA A 201 11.98 13.32 -2.99
C ALA A 201 12.46 14.19 -4.15
N GLU A 202 13.76 14.50 -4.21
CA GLU A 202 14.40 15.20 -5.33
C GLU A 202 14.25 14.43 -6.65
N MET A 203 14.23 13.10 -6.58
CA MET A 203 14.01 12.24 -7.76
C MET A 203 12.56 12.29 -8.26
N GLY A 204 11.59 12.60 -7.40
CA GLY A 204 10.16 12.69 -7.74
C GLY A 204 9.24 11.73 -6.98
N VAL A 205 9.75 11.01 -5.98
CA VAL A 205 8.92 10.22 -5.05
C VAL A 205 8.11 11.16 -4.15
N THR A 206 6.82 10.86 -3.96
CA THR A 206 5.91 11.75 -3.23
C THR A 206 5.29 11.12 -1.98
N VAL A 207 5.44 9.82 -1.77
CA VAL A 207 4.93 9.11 -0.59
C VAL A 207 6.10 8.40 0.09
N PHE A 208 6.17 8.48 1.41
CA PHE A 208 7.26 7.91 2.19
C PHE A 208 6.71 7.14 3.38
N MET A 209 7.18 5.91 3.56
CA MET A 209 6.98 5.14 4.79
C MET A 209 8.23 5.25 5.65
N GLU A 210 8.13 5.99 6.75
CA GLU A 210 9.27 6.30 7.61
C GLU A 210 9.18 5.60 8.96
N ARG A 211 10.31 5.45 9.64
CA ARG A 211 10.30 5.12 11.06
C ARG A 211 9.85 6.35 11.85
N PRO A 212 8.88 6.22 12.76
CA PRO A 212 8.45 7.34 13.59
C PRO A 212 9.60 7.87 14.46
N ARG A 213 9.59 9.18 14.72
CA ARG A 213 10.60 9.89 15.54
C ARG A 213 10.47 9.66 17.04
#